data_AF-A0A528CV04-F1
#
_entry.id   AF-A0A528CV04-F1
#
_cell.length_a   1.000
_cell.length_b   1.000
_cell.length_c   1.000
_cell.angle_alpha   90.00
_cell.angle_beta   90.00
_cell.angle_gamma   90.00
#
_symmetry.space_group_name_H-M   'P 1'
#
loop_
_entity.id
_entity.type
_entity.pdbx_description
1 polymer ?
#
loop_
_entity_poly.entity_id
_entity_poly.type
_entity_poly.pdbx_seq_one_letter_code
_entity_poly.pdbx_strand_id
1 'polypeptide(L)'
;VSGTMTALGASIIVPEAIAAMSEIASQWVEMDDLQRAASTVVARLTGGEAGFVTACCASGITMAIAGTMTGTNLLAIERLPDDIEGLKSEVIVQLGHIVNY
;
A
#
# COMPACT_ATOMS: atom_id res chain seq x y z
N VAL A 1 5.71 17.59 4.85
CA VAL A 1 6.97 17.30 4.12
C VAL A 1 6.67 16.22 3.11
N SER A 2 6.97 16.43 1.83
CA SER A 2 6.89 15.37 0.81
C SER A 2 8.02 14.37 1.06
N GLY A 3 7.78 13.08 0.83
CA GLY A 3 8.83 12.05 0.93
C GLY A 3 9.96 12.29 -0.10
N THR A 4 10.93 11.37 -0.18
CA THR A 4 11.96 11.46 -1.23
C THR A 4 11.31 11.42 -2.60
N MET A 5 11.54 12.46 -3.40
CA MET A 5 11.00 12.52 -4.76
C MET A 5 11.66 11.43 -5.61
N THR A 6 10.85 10.50 -6.13
CA THR A 6 11.33 9.38 -6.97
C THR A 6 12.20 9.86 -8.13
N ALA A 7 11.89 11.03 -8.70
CA ALA A 7 12.68 11.65 -9.77
C ALA A 7 14.12 12.00 -9.37
N LEU A 8 14.40 12.21 -8.08
CA LEU A 8 15.75 12.46 -7.57
C LEU A 8 16.46 11.16 -7.16
N GLY A 9 15.70 10.13 -6.78
CA GLY A 9 16.22 8.82 -6.40
C GLY A 9 15.54 8.24 -5.16
N ALA A 10 16.11 7.14 -4.65
CA ALA A 10 15.66 6.46 -3.45
C ALA A 10 16.44 6.92 -2.20
N SER A 11 15.84 6.71 -1.02
CA SER A 11 16.52 6.94 0.25
C SER A 11 17.63 5.91 0.51
N ILE A 12 18.59 6.27 1.36
CA ILE A 12 19.61 5.34 1.88
C ILE A 12 18.92 4.32 2.79
N ILE A 13 19.18 3.04 2.55
CA ILE A 13 18.67 1.95 3.37
C ILE A 13 19.53 1.84 4.63
N VAL A 14 18.90 1.86 5.80
CA VAL A 14 19.60 1.73 7.09
C VAL A 14 20.17 0.31 7.28
N PRO A 15 21.28 0.13 8.01
CA PRO A 15 21.94 -1.17 8.16
C PRO A 15 21.00 -2.28 8.67
N GLU A 16 20.08 -1.95 9.58
CA GLU A 16 19.13 -2.89 10.16
C GLU A 16 18.14 -3.43 9.12
N ALA A 17 17.71 -2.59 8.17
CA ALA A 17 16.83 -3.01 7.08
C ALA A 17 17.58 -3.88 6.06
N ILE A 18 18.86 -3.58 5.78
CA ILE A 18 19.70 -4.42 4.92
C ILE A 18 19.86 -5.82 5.53
N ALA A 19 20.13 -5.89 6.84
CA ALA A 19 20.23 -7.16 7.56
C ALA A 19 18.93 -7.96 7.49
N ALA A 20 17.79 -7.34 7.80
CA ALA A 20 16.47 -8.01 7.75
C ALA A 20 16.12 -8.55 6.36
N MET A 21 16.41 -7.78 5.29
CA MET A 21 16.22 -8.24 3.91
C MET A 21 17.10 -9.45 3.57
N SER A 22 18.35 -9.46 4.03
CA SER A 22 19.26 -10.59 3.82
C SER A 22 18.82 -11.83 4.59
N GLU A 23 18.31 -11.66 5.81
CA GLU A 23 17.84 -12.76 6.65
C GLU A 23 16.62 -13.45 6.05
N ILE A 24 15.62 -12.67 5.60
CA ILE A 24 14.36 -13.23 5.09
C ILE A 24 14.51 -13.90 3.71
N ALA A 25 15.52 -13.52 2.92
CA ALA A 25 15.67 -13.96 1.52
C ALA A 25 15.76 -15.49 1.31
N SER A 26 16.15 -16.24 2.34
CA SER A 26 16.28 -17.71 2.30
C SER A 26 15.14 -18.45 2.99
N GLN A 27 14.15 -17.72 3.50
CA GLN A 27 13.07 -18.26 4.31
C GLN A 27 11.77 -18.36 3.49
N TRP A 28 10.91 -19.30 3.89
CA TRP A 28 9.54 -19.35 3.42
C TRP A 28 8.62 -18.70 4.44
N VAL A 29 7.62 -17.95 3.98
CA VAL A 29 6.61 -17.31 4.81
C VAL A 29 5.24 -17.46 4.17
N GLU A 30 4.21 -17.58 5.02
CA GLU A 30 2.84 -17.35 4.60
C GLU A 30 2.64 -15.81 4.51
N MET A 31 2.15 -15.33 3.37
CA MET A 31 2.14 -13.91 3.06
C MET A 31 1.05 -13.15 3.80
N ASP A 32 -0.10 -13.78 4.07
CA ASP A 32 -1.16 -13.14 4.85
C ASP A 32 -0.69 -12.91 6.30
N ASP A 33 0.02 -13.87 6.90
CA ASP A 33 0.61 -13.76 8.23
C ASP A 33 1.71 -12.70 8.28
N LEU A 34 2.58 -12.63 7.27
CA LEU A 34 3.57 -11.56 7.16
C LEU A 34 2.88 -10.18 7.07
N GLN A 35 1.82 -10.07 6.28
CA GLN A 35 1.06 -8.83 6.14
C GLN A 35 0.33 -8.45 7.45
N ARG A 36 -0.24 -9.42 8.17
CA ARG A 36 -0.84 -9.20 9.50
C ARG A 36 0.19 -8.66 10.51
N ALA A 37 1.38 -9.24 10.53
CA ALA A 37 2.48 -8.78 11.38
C ALA A 37 2.92 -7.35 11.00
N ALA A 38 3.10 -7.08 9.70
CA ALA A 38 3.45 -5.75 9.20
C ALA A 38 2.38 -4.71 9.55
N SER A 39 1.09 -5.04 9.41
CA SER A 39 -0.04 -4.17 9.73
C SER A 39 0.01 -3.68 11.18
N THR A 40 0.37 -4.56 12.13
CA THR A 40 0.49 -4.20 13.56
C THR A 40 1.59 -3.15 13.77
N VAL A 41 2.72 -3.28 13.08
CA VAL A 41 3.82 -2.31 13.16
C VAL A 41 3.41 -0.97 12.54
N VAL A 42 2.79 -1.00 11.36
CA VAL A 42 2.34 0.21 10.66
C VAL A 42 1.29 0.95 11.49
N ALA A 43 0.26 0.26 11.99
CA ALA A 43 -0.79 0.84 12.84
C ALA A 43 -0.20 1.52 14.08
N ARG A 44 0.75 0.87 14.76
CA ARG A 44 1.46 1.45 15.92
C ARG A 44 2.23 2.73 15.57
N LEU A 45 2.89 2.77 14.41
CA LEU A 45 3.74 3.90 14.01
C LEU A 45 2.94 5.07 13.44
N THR A 46 1.81 4.81 12.79
CA THR A 46 1.00 5.85 12.12
C THR A 46 -0.20 6.30 12.93
N GLY A 47 -0.62 5.53 13.94
CA GLY A 47 -1.87 5.73 14.67
C GLY A 47 -3.12 5.31 13.87
N GLY A 48 -2.95 4.70 12.69
CA GLY A 48 -4.04 4.15 11.90
C GLY A 48 -4.62 2.87 12.51
N GLU A 49 -5.83 2.49 12.06
CA GLU A 49 -6.52 1.28 12.51
C GLU A 49 -5.88 -0.01 11.96
N ALA A 50 -5.24 0.09 10.79
CA ALA A 50 -4.52 -0.99 10.13
C ALA A 50 -3.47 -0.42 9.16
N GLY A 51 -2.53 -1.27 8.73
CA GLY A 51 -1.60 -0.97 7.66
C GLY A 51 -1.56 -2.07 6.61
N PHE A 52 -1.26 -1.70 5.37
CA PHE A 52 -1.12 -2.64 4.26
C PHE A 52 0.13 -2.28 3.47
N VAL A 53 1.09 -3.20 3.40
CA VAL A 53 2.29 -3.05 2.57
C VAL A 53 1.93 -3.37 1.13
N THR A 54 2.22 -2.43 0.23
CA THR A 54 2.07 -2.58 -1.22
C THR A 54 3.42 -2.56 -1.91
N ALA A 55 3.44 -2.84 -3.22
CA ALA A 55 4.67 -2.79 -4.01
C ALA A 55 5.30 -1.38 -4.05
N CYS A 56 4.49 -0.32 -4.03
CA CYS A 56 4.95 1.07 -4.08
C CYS A 56 3.82 2.05 -3.67
N CYS A 57 4.16 3.34 -3.59
CA CYS A 57 3.19 4.40 -3.27
C CYS A 57 2.02 4.47 -4.28
N ALA A 58 2.29 4.36 -5.58
CA ALA A 58 1.25 4.38 -6.61
C ALA A 58 0.26 3.23 -6.44
N SER A 59 0.77 2.01 -6.20
CA SER A 59 -0.06 0.84 -5.87
C SER A 59 -0.87 1.05 -4.59
N GLY A 60 -0.30 1.71 -3.57
CA GLY A 60 -1.04 2.08 -2.35
C GLY A 60 -2.23 3.00 -2.63
N ILE A 61 -2.03 4.02 -3.47
CA ILE A 61 -3.12 4.92 -3.89
C ILE A 61 -4.16 4.17 -4.71
N THR A 62 -3.74 3.33 -5.67
CA THR A 62 -4.66 2.50 -6.46
C THR A 62 -5.53 1.60 -5.58
N MET A 63 -4.94 0.91 -4.60
CA MET A 63 -5.67 0.04 -3.67
C MET A 63 -6.61 0.84 -2.76
N ALA A 64 -6.18 2.02 -2.28
CA ALA A 64 -7.04 2.90 -1.49
C ALA A 64 -8.27 3.37 -2.29
N ILE A 65 -8.07 3.79 -3.55
CA ILE A 65 -9.18 4.19 -4.44
C ILE A 65 -10.11 3.00 -4.69
N ALA A 66 -9.57 1.83 -5.07
CA ALA A 66 -10.37 0.63 -5.28
C ALA A 66 -11.21 0.28 -4.03
N GLY A 67 -10.62 0.35 -2.83
CA GLY A 67 -11.33 0.13 -1.57
C GLY A 67 -12.45 1.14 -1.32
N THR A 68 -12.26 2.42 -1.68
CA THR A 68 -13.35 3.43 -1.58
C THR A 68 -14.48 3.20 -2.57
N MET A 69 -14.20 2.56 -3.71
CA MET A 69 -15.21 2.25 -4.74
C MET A 69 -16.03 1.02 -4.36
N THR A 70 -15.39 -0.03 -3.83
CA THR A 70 -15.99 -1.36 -3.63
C THR A 70 -16.42 -1.63 -2.18
N GLY A 71 -15.81 -0.97 -1.21
CA GLY A 71 -15.99 -1.26 0.21
C GLY A 71 -15.61 -2.72 0.51
N THR A 72 -16.55 -3.47 1.09
CA THR A 72 -16.37 -4.89 1.42
C THR A 72 -17.16 -5.83 0.48
N ASN A 73 -17.68 -5.31 -0.64
CA ASN A 73 -18.44 -6.13 -1.59
C ASN A 73 -17.48 -6.95 -2.48
N LEU A 74 -17.39 -8.25 -2.20
CA LEU A 74 -16.49 -9.17 -2.92
C LEU A 74 -16.77 -9.22 -4.43
N LEU A 75 -18.03 -9.19 -4.85
CA LEU A 75 -18.36 -9.19 -6.29
C LEU A 75 -17.88 -7.91 -6.97
N ALA A 76 -17.94 -6.77 -6.28
CA ALA A 76 -17.42 -5.52 -6.80
C ALA A 76 -15.88 -5.53 -6.86
N ILE A 77 -15.22 -6.14 -5.89
CA ILE A 77 -13.75 -6.30 -5.88
C ILE A 77 -13.28 -7.16 -7.06
N GLU A 78 -13.92 -8.32 -7.28
CA GLU A 78 -13.58 -9.26 -8.36
C GLU A 78 -13.82 -8.70 -9.77
N ARG A 79 -14.73 -7.72 -9.91
CA ARG A 79 -15.04 -7.08 -11.20
C ARG A 79 -14.06 -5.98 -11.60
N LEU A 80 -13.25 -5.47 -10.66
CA LEU A 80 -12.22 -4.48 -10.99
C LEU A 80 -11.03 -5.13 -11.72
N PRO A 81 -10.40 -4.43 -12.67
CA PRO A 81 -10.68 -3.06 -13.12
C PRO A 81 -11.68 -2.97 -14.29
N ASP A 82 -12.22 -4.10 -14.76
CA ASP A 82 -12.89 -4.21 -16.06
C ASP A 82 -14.32 -3.67 -16.07
N ASP A 83 -15.04 -3.77 -14.95
CA ASP A 83 -16.45 -3.36 -14.85
C ASP A 83 -16.72 -2.58 -13.55
N ILE A 84 -17.10 -1.31 -13.74
CA ILE A 84 -17.39 -0.36 -12.66
C ILE A 84 -18.87 0.04 -12.60
N GLU A 85 -19.76 -0.66 -13.30
CA GLU A 85 -21.18 -0.31 -13.33
C GLU A 85 -21.79 -0.36 -11.92
N GLY A 86 -22.42 0.75 -11.51
CA GLY A 86 -23.02 0.91 -10.19
C GLY A 86 -22.05 1.27 -9.07
N LEU A 87 -20.75 1.42 -9.34
CA LEU A 87 -19.76 1.88 -8.37
C LEU A 87 -19.60 3.41 -8.40
N LYS A 88 -19.14 3.99 -7.29
CA LYS A 88 -18.75 5.40 -7.25
C LYS A 88 -17.47 5.60 -8.07
N SER A 89 -17.40 6.71 -8.80
CA SER A 89 -16.25 7.06 -9.66
C SER A 89 -15.53 8.33 -9.22
N GLU A 90 -15.87 8.87 -8.05
CA GLU A 90 -15.28 10.09 -7.49
C GLU A 90 -14.75 9.81 -6.08
N VAL A 91 -13.54 10.30 -5.80
CA VAL A 91 -12.84 10.10 -4.53
C VAL A 91 -12.11 11.37 -4.11
N ILE A 92 -12.04 11.61 -2.81
CA ILE A 92 -11.23 12.70 -2.26
C ILE A 92 -9.79 12.22 -2.17
N VAL A 93 -8.89 12.96 -2.82
CA VAL A 93 -7.44 12.67 -2.80
C VAL A 93 -6.70 13.81 -2.14
N GLN A 94 -5.73 13.48 -1.29
CA GLN A 94 -4.82 14.48 -0.74
C GLN A 94 -4.00 15.12 -1.87
N LEU A 95 -4.01 16.45 -1.95
CA LEU A 95 -3.40 17.18 -3.07
C LEU A 95 -1.93 16.80 -3.34
N GLY A 96 -1.17 16.48 -2.28
CA GLY A 96 0.23 16.04 -2.40
C GLY A 96 0.44 14.69 -3.09
N HIS A 97 -0.63 13.93 -3.34
CA HIS A 97 -0.61 12.66 -4.06
C HIS A 97 -1.13 12.77 -5.50
N ILE A 98 -1.54 13.97 -5.92
CA ILE A 98 -1.82 14.28 -7.34
C ILE A 98 -0.48 14.56 -8.03
N VAL A 99 0.25 13.49 -8.33
CA VAL A 99 1.57 13.54 -8.97
C VAL A 99 1.59 12.60 -10.17
N ASN A 100 2.48 12.89 -11.12
CA ASN A 100 2.75 11.97 -12.23
C ASN A 100 3.73 10.89 -11.75
N TYR A 101 3.43 9.62 -12.03
CA TYR A 101 4.21 8.45 -11.64
C TYR A 101 4.95 7.85 -12.84
#